data_AF-A0A1B0D3S1-F1
#
_entry.id   AF-A0A1B0D3S1-F1
#
_cell.length_a   1.000
_cell.length_b   1.000
_cell.length_c   1.000
_cell.angle_alpha   90.00
_cell.angle_beta   90.00
_cell.angle_gamma   90.00
#
_symmetry.space_group_name_H-M   'P 1'
#
loop_
_entity.id
_entity.type
_entity.pdbx_description
1 polymer ?
#
loop_
_entity_poly.entity_id
_entity_poly.type
_entity_poly.pdbx_seq_one_letter_code
_entity_poly.pdbx_strand_id
1 'polypeptide(L)'
;HYFSLPHQQTPQDWTLQIKFVTTADAGVYECQVSTHPPISIFTHLHVVEARADIAGPQEKYLKPGSTLRLVCRVLQSTEPPLYLFWYHNNRMINYDIHRGVNVSTDAVESTVNW
;
A
#
# COMPACT_ATOMS: atom_id res chain seq x y z
N HIS A 1 -5.16 8.38 1.90
CA HIS A 1 -5.40 7.35 0.88
C HIS A 1 -6.51 7.84 -0.03
N TYR A 2 -6.25 8.01 -1.32
CA TYR A 2 -7.17 8.56 -2.31
C TYR A 2 -7.12 7.68 -3.55
N PHE A 3 -8.25 7.13 -3.97
CA PHE A 3 -8.41 6.60 -5.32
C PHE A 3 -9.65 7.22 -5.96
N SER A 4 -9.44 7.86 -7.10
CA SER A 4 -10.47 8.16 -8.09
C SER A 4 -9.88 7.82 -9.45
N LEU A 5 -10.53 6.92 -10.18
CA LEU A 5 -10.23 6.67 -11.59
C LEU A 5 -10.37 7.99 -12.37
N PRO A 6 -9.56 8.27 -13.40
CA PRO A 6 -9.80 9.40 -14.28
C PRO A 6 -10.95 9.02 -15.23
N HIS A 7 -12.14 8.80 -14.67
CA HIS A 7 -13.35 8.86 -15.44
C HIS A 7 -13.65 10.35 -15.57
N GLN A 8 -13.65 10.85 -16.81
CA GLN A 8 -14.17 12.17 -17.12
C GLN A 8 -15.41 12.39 -16.28
N GLN A 9 -15.38 13.41 -15.41
CA GLN A 9 -16.55 13.81 -14.66
C GLN A 9 -17.59 14.28 -15.67
N THR A 10 -18.39 13.34 -16.17
CA THR A 10 -19.69 13.65 -16.71
C THR A 10 -20.46 14.32 -15.57
N PRO A 11 -21.13 15.47 -15.79
CA PRO A 11 -21.78 16.25 -14.72
C PRO A 11 -22.89 15.52 -13.93
N GLN A 12 -23.08 14.23 -14.17
CA GLN A 12 -24.22 13.44 -13.75
C GLN A 12 -23.85 12.13 -13.02
N ASP A 13 -22.58 11.96 -12.63
CA ASP A 13 -22.14 10.80 -11.84
C ASP A 13 -22.14 11.12 -10.34
N TRP A 14 -22.96 10.40 -9.57
CA TRP A 14 -22.95 10.47 -8.10
C TRP A 14 -21.98 9.44 -7.52
N THR A 15 -20.85 9.91 -6.99
CA THR A 15 -19.82 9.04 -6.38
C THR A 15 -19.95 9.02 -4.85
N LEU A 16 -20.06 7.81 -4.27
CA LEU A 16 -19.96 7.62 -2.82
C LEU A 16 -18.49 7.76 -2.40
N GLN A 17 -18.20 8.70 -1.49
CA GLN A 17 -16.87 8.90 -0.92
C GLN A 17 -16.89 8.67 0.60
N ILE A 18 -16.14 7.68 1.06
CA ILE A 18 -15.93 7.39 2.48
C ILE A 18 -14.50 7.82 2.84
N LYS A 19 -14.34 8.66 3.86
CA LYS A 19 -13.04 9.17 4.32
C LYS A 19 -12.65 8.48 5.61
N PHE A 20 -11.35 8.29 5.81
CA PHE A 20 -10.80 7.63 7.00
C PHE A 20 -11.39 6.23 7.23
N VAL A 21 -11.45 5.45 6.14
CA VAL A 21 -12.01 4.09 6.12
C VAL A 21 -11.37 3.21 7.19
N THR A 22 -12.21 2.51 7.93
CA THR A 22 -11.84 1.52 8.93
C THR A 22 -12.37 0.14 8.53
N THR A 23 -11.90 -0.92 9.18
CA THR A 23 -12.39 -2.28 8.92
C THR A 23 -13.88 -2.44 9.22
N ALA A 24 -14.46 -1.59 10.06
CA ALA A 24 -15.89 -1.58 10.37
C ALA A 24 -16.76 -1.06 9.20
N ASP A 25 -16.18 -0.32 8.25
CA ASP A 25 -16.89 0.19 7.08
C ASP A 25 -17.04 -0.89 5.98
N ALA A 26 -16.39 -2.05 6.13
CA ALA A 26 -16.52 -3.15 5.18
C ALA A 26 -17.94 -3.71 5.16
N GLY A 27 -18.47 -3.97 3.97
CA GLY A 27 -19.82 -4.51 3.82
C GLY A 27 -20.47 -4.21 2.47
N VAL A 28 -21.77 -4.50 2.38
CA VAL A 28 -22.56 -4.24 1.17
C VAL A 28 -23.11 -2.81 1.21
N TYR A 29 -22.89 -2.08 0.13
CA TYR A 29 -23.42 -0.75 -0.13
C TYR A 29 -24.43 -0.83 -1.27
N GLU A 30 -25.54 -0.11 -1.13
CA GLU A 30 -26.60 -0.02 -2.13
C GLU A 30 -26.59 1.38 -2.76
N CYS A 31 -26.59 1.42 -4.08
CA CYS A 31 -26.91 2.63 -4.83
C CYS A 31 -28.31 2.45 -5.44
N GLN A 32 -29.25 3.28 -4.98
CA GLN A 32 -30.66 3.22 -5.38
C GLN A 32 -31.06 4.47 -6.16
N VAL A 33 -31.75 4.27 -7.29
CA VAL A 33 -32.38 5.35 -8.07
C VAL A 33 -33.87 5.42 -7.77
N SER A 34 -34.38 6.65 -7.65
CA SER A 34 -35.79 6.92 -7.30
C SER A 34 -36.76 6.74 -8.49
N THR A 35 -36.84 5.52 -9.04
CA THR A 35 -37.83 5.11 -10.07
C THR A 35 -39.02 4.38 -9.43
N HIS A 36 -40.06 4.06 -10.22
CA HIS A 36 -41.17 3.23 -9.77
C HIS A 36 -41.34 1.99 -10.69
N PRO A 37 -40.95 0.78 -10.24
CA PRO A 37 -40.33 0.46 -8.94
C PRO A 37 -38.88 1.00 -8.83
N PRO A 38 -38.33 1.15 -7.61
CA PRO A 38 -36.94 1.55 -7.41
C PRO A 38 -35.98 0.56 -8.06
N ILE A 39 -34.92 1.08 -8.65
CA ILE A 39 -33.85 0.28 -9.26
C ILE A 39 -32.60 0.47 -8.40
N SER A 40 -31.98 -0.65 -8.01
CA SER A 40 -30.80 -0.66 -7.15
C SER A 40 -29.66 -1.46 -7.76
N ILE A 41 -28.43 -1.04 -7.45
CA ILE A 41 -27.22 -1.85 -7.63
C ILE A 41 -26.52 -2.02 -6.28
N PHE A 42 -25.96 -3.20 -6.03
CA PHE A 42 -25.24 -3.51 -4.81
C PHE A 42 -23.75 -3.66 -5.12
N THR A 43 -22.90 -3.14 -4.24
CA THR A 43 -21.44 -3.29 -4.32
C THR A 43 -20.88 -3.66 -2.95
N HIS A 44 -19.81 -4.44 -2.91
CA HIS A 44 -19.19 -4.85 -1.65
C HIS A 44 -17.88 -4.08 -1.45
N LEU A 45 -17.79 -3.31 -0.37
CA LEU A 45 -16.57 -2.65 0.05
C LEU A 45 -15.70 -3.61 0.84
N HIS A 46 -14.56 -3.98 0.27
CA HIS A 46 -13.50 -4.68 0.98
C HIS A 46 -12.50 -3.68 1.53
N VAL A 47 -12.25 -3.74 2.84
CA VAL A 47 -11.24 -2.91 3.50
C VAL A 47 -10.06 -3.80 3.90
N VAL A 48 -8.86 -3.41 3.47
CA VAL A 48 -7.60 -4.09 3.79
C VAL A 48 -6.62 -3.10 4.40
N GLU A 49 -5.77 -3.59 5.30
CA GLU A 49 -4.70 -2.80 5.91
C GLU A 49 -3.38 -3.15 5.26
N ALA A 50 -2.79 -2.18 4.55
CA ALA A 50 -1.49 -2.36 3.92
C ALA A 50 -0.40 -2.49 4.98
N ARG A 51 0.47 -3.49 4.83
CA ARG A 51 1.59 -3.73 5.75
C ARG A 51 2.88 -4.00 5.01
N ALA A 52 4.01 -3.69 5.65
CA ALA A 52 5.33 -3.99 5.15
C ALA A 52 5.98 -5.05 6.04
N ASP A 53 6.64 -6.04 5.42
CA ASP A 53 7.31 -7.12 6.14
C ASP A 53 8.71 -7.37 5.56
N ILE A 54 9.70 -7.62 6.41
CA ILE A 54 11.06 -7.96 5.98
C ILE A 54 11.17 -9.48 5.89
N ALA A 55 11.32 -9.98 4.67
CA ALA A 55 11.39 -11.39 4.40
C ALA A 55 12.60 -12.07 5.08
N GLY A 56 12.31 -13.16 5.78
CA GLY A 56 13.29 -14.01 6.44
C GLY A 56 13.20 -13.93 7.97
N PRO A 57 14.24 -14.40 8.68
CA PRO A 57 14.25 -14.37 10.14
C PRO A 57 14.42 -12.94 10.67
N GLN A 58 13.89 -12.69 11.88
CA GLN A 58 14.03 -11.41 12.58
C GLN A 58 15.49 -11.08 12.92
N GLU A 59 16.29 -12.11 13.19
CA GLU A 59 17.72 -11.99 13.44
C GLU A 59 18.52 -12.66 12.32
N LYS A 60 19.54 -11.96 11.80
CA LYS A 60 20.49 -12.51 10.82
C LYS A 60 21.90 -12.42 11.37
N TYR A 61 22.60 -13.55 11.35
CA TYR A 61 24.00 -13.65 11.72
C TYR A 61 24.83 -13.69 10.43
N LEU A 62 25.80 -12.78 10.30
CA LEU A 62 26.64 -12.63 9.11
C LEU A 62 28.10 -12.80 9.47
N LYS A 63 28.89 -13.33 8.52
CA LYS A 63 30.35 -13.35 8.65
C LYS A 63 30.91 -11.97 8.31
N PRO A 64 32.01 -11.54 8.95
CA PRO A 64 32.73 -10.34 8.55
C PRO A 64 33.05 -10.34 7.05
N GLY A 65 32.80 -9.21 6.37
CA GLY A 65 33.00 -9.06 4.92
C GLY A 65 31.85 -9.58 4.05
N SER A 66 30.80 -10.18 4.63
CA SER A 66 29.59 -10.54 3.87
C SER A 66 28.66 -9.33 3.72
N THR A 67 27.91 -9.29 2.61
CA THR A 67 26.86 -8.29 2.38
C THR A 67 25.56 -8.69 3.08
N LEU A 68 24.99 -7.79 3.88
CA LEU A 68 23.64 -7.90 4.41
C LEU A 68 22.64 -7.64 3.27
N ARG A 69 21.73 -8.59 3.04
CA ARG A 69 20.59 -8.43 2.12
C ARG A 69 19.28 -8.54 2.88
N LEU A 70 18.49 -7.48 2.86
CA LEU A 70 17.12 -7.45 3.39
C LEU A 70 16.14 -7.12 2.27
N VAL A 71 15.01 -7.81 2.28
CA VAL A 71 13.96 -7.66 1.27
C VAL A 71 12.67 -7.34 2.01
N CYS A 72 12.13 -6.15 1.77
CA CYS A 72 10.86 -5.69 2.30
C CYS A 72 9.77 -5.95 1.26
N ARG A 73 8.68 -6.60 1.66
CA ARG A 73 7.50 -6.85 0.83
C ARG A 73 6.31 -6.05 1.34
N VAL A 74 5.60 -5.42 0.41
CA VAL A 74 4.37 -4.70 0.69
C VAL A 74 3.20 -5.64 0.43
N LEU A 75 2.42 -5.89 1.47
CA LEU A 75 1.30 -6.82 1.46
C LEU A 75 -0.01 -6.04 1.62
N GLN A 76 -1.08 -6.56 1.02
CA GLN A 76 -2.44 -6.06 1.20
C GLN A 76 -2.60 -4.57 0.83
N SER A 77 -1.77 -4.08 -0.10
CA SER A 77 -1.91 -2.75 -0.65
C SER A 77 -2.83 -2.79 -1.88
N THR A 78 -3.84 -1.91 -1.90
CA THR A 78 -4.75 -1.76 -3.04
C THR A 78 -4.09 -1.04 -4.22
N GLU A 79 -2.98 -0.36 -3.96
CA GLU A 79 -2.17 0.39 -4.93
C GLU A 79 -0.69 0.27 -4.61
N PRO A 80 0.21 0.46 -5.59
CA PRO A 80 1.63 0.59 -5.31
C PRO A 80 1.92 1.82 -4.41
N PRO A 81 2.79 1.70 -3.39
CA PRO A 81 3.21 2.84 -2.61
C PRO A 81 4.07 3.79 -3.47
N LEU A 82 3.93 5.10 -3.24
CA LEU A 82 4.76 6.11 -3.90
C LEU A 82 6.23 6.06 -3.44
N TYR A 83 6.45 5.70 -2.17
CA TYR A 83 7.78 5.67 -1.55
C TYR A 83 7.90 4.53 -0.54
N LEU A 84 9.09 3.92 -0.48
CA LEU A 84 9.50 2.97 0.57
C LEU A 84 10.80 3.44 1.21
N PHE A 85 10.84 3.43 2.54
CA PHE A 85 11.97 3.95 3.31
C PHE A 85 12.61 2.85 4.16
N TRP A 86 13.93 2.79 4.12
CA TRP A 86 14.74 1.97 5.01
C TRP A 86 15.28 2.84 6.14
N TYR A 87 15.08 2.37 7.37
CA TYR A 87 15.57 3.03 8.58
C TYR A 87 16.52 2.11 9.34
N HIS A 88 17.59 2.69 9.85
CA HIS A 88 18.50 2.06 10.80
C HIS A 88 18.70 3.00 11.98
N ASN A 89 18.37 2.57 13.19
CA ASN A 89 18.45 3.36 14.42
C ASN A 89 17.80 4.75 14.28
N ASN A 90 16.54 4.79 13.82
CA ASN A 90 15.78 6.03 13.55
C ASN A 90 16.36 6.97 12.47
N ARG A 91 17.39 6.57 11.72
CA ARG A 91 17.94 7.34 10.59
C ARG A 91 17.58 6.67 9.27
N MET A 92 17.03 7.43 8.33
CA MET A 92 16.80 6.97 6.97
C MET A 92 18.13 6.71 6.24
N ILE A 93 18.26 5.58 5.56
CA ILE A 93 19.50 5.13 4.90
C ILE A 93 19.40 4.96 3.38
N ASN A 94 18.26 5.27 2.77
CA ASN A 94 18.01 5.02 1.34
C ASN A 94 19.09 5.58 0.39
N TYR A 95 19.80 6.64 0.80
CA TYR A 95 20.79 7.33 -0.03
C TYR A 95 22.23 7.25 0.53
N ASP A 96 22.49 6.39 1.52
CA ASP A 96 23.80 6.25 2.16
C ASP A 96 24.81 5.43 1.31
N ILE A 97 24.95 5.76 0.03
CA ILE A 97 25.83 5.05 -0.91
C ILE A 97 27.28 5.05 -0.42
N HIS A 98 27.74 6.16 0.18
CA HIS A 98 29.09 6.28 0.77
C HIS A 98 29.33 5.33 1.94
N ARG A 99 28.28 4.78 2.55
CA ARG A 99 28.36 3.77 3.62
C ARG A 99 28.16 2.35 3.11
N GLY A 100 28.15 2.15 1.78
CA GLY A 100 27.93 0.86 1.14
C GLY A 100 26.46 0.46 0.97
N VAL A 101 25.51 1.34 1.31
CA VAL A 101 24.08 1.04 1.20
C VAL A 101 23.61 1.19 -0.24
N ASN A 102 22.99 0.15 -0.77
CA ASN A 102 22.35 0.16 -2.09
C ASN A 102 20.90 -0.32 -1.98
N VAL A 103 19.96 0.57 -2.28
CA VAL A 103 18.51 0.30 -2.24
C VAL A 103 17.95 0.22 -3.65
N SER A 104 17.25 -0.87 -3.95
CA SER A 104 16.45 -1.06 -5.16
C SER A 104 14.98 -1.19 -4.77
N THR A 105 14.08 -0.44 -5.41
CA THR A 105 12.65 -0.45 -5.05
C THR A 105 11.79 -0.64 -6.30
N ASP A 106 10.88 -1.61 -6.21
CA ASP A 106 9.83 -1.91 -7.17
C ASP A 106 8.45 -1.63 -6.54
N ALA A 107 7.38 -1.81 -7.32
CA ALA A 107 6.00 -1.48 -6.91
C ALA A 107 5.49 -2.23 -5.67
N VAL A 108 6.07 -3.38 -5.32
CA VAL A 108 5.60 -4.23 -4.20
C VAL A 108 6.74 -4.72 -3.31
N GLU A 109 7.98 -4.41 -3.67
CA GLU A 109 9.16 -4.93 -3.00
C GLU A 109 10.27 -3.88 -2.97
N SER A 110 11.03 -3.82 -1.88
CA SER A 110 12.24 -3.02 -1.79
C SER A 110 13.36 -3.88 -1.21
N THR A 111 14.53 -3.85 -1.83
CA THR A 111 15.72 -4.56 -1.38
C THR A 111 16.78 -3.56 -0.95
N VAL A 112 17.34 -3.76 0.24
CA VAL A 112 18.58 -3.10 0.66
C VAL A 112 19.71 -4.12 0.70
N ASN A 113 20.83 -3.75 0.10
CA ASN A 113 22.11 -4.43 0.26
C ASN A 113 23.05 -3.48 1.01
N TRP A 114 23.70 -3.97 2.06
CA TRP A 114 24.63 -3.20 2.87
C TRP A 114 25.89 -4.01 3.20
#